data_AF-A0A9P6DJ69-F1
#
_entry.id   AF-A0A9P6DJ69-F1
#
_cell.length_a   1.000
_cell.length_b   1.000
_cell.length_c   1.000
_cell.angle_alpha   90.00
_cell.angle_beta   90.00
_cell.angle_gamma   90.00
#
_symmetry.space_group_name_H-M   'P 1'
#
loop_
_entity.id
_entity.type
_entity.pdbx_description
1 polymer ?
#
loop_
_entity_poly.entity_id
_entity_poly.type
_entity_poly.pdbx_seq_one_letter_code
_entity_poly.pdbx_strand_id
1 'polypeptide(L)'
;MRFSFAIIAAVLCVSQSIALPTGYEGQLYKRTKPKVVTMTVTEGCGCPPTSIPVLNTIPPATSSVPPPATSTVPPPATSYVPPPASTHVPPPPPPATTHVPPPPANQCPEPSKSVFLLRGFKSHGMDHFYTTNVQEMNNAVSKLGYKKESHAAKVYTHAEVNTIPLHRVFNGHANDHFYTTSSNERDNAIHKLGYKDEGVAAHIFATQICGSVPLHRLYNAHGKNHFYTISESEAANAAHNGYTREGVAGFVHPPH
;
A
#
# COMPACT_ATOMS: atom_id res chain seq x y z
N MET A 1 -9.67 -40.87 -56.20
CA MET A 1 -10.73 -40.36 -55.30
C MET A 1 -10.52 -38.85 -55.18
N ARG A 2 -11.52 -38.07 -55.61
CA ARG A 2 -11.54 -36.60 -55.62
C ARG A 2 -12.30 -36.11 -54.40
N PHE A 3 -11.81 -35.11 -53.66
CA PHE A 3 -12.58 -34.10 -52.91
C PHE A 3 -11.57 -32.99 -52.52
N SER A 4 -11.49 -31.91 -53.28
CA SER A 4 -12.30 -30.67 -53.19
C SER A 4 -11.84 -29.73 -52.07
N PHE A 5 -11.16 -28.66 -52.50
CA PHE A 5 -10.98 -27.41 -51.77
C PHE A 5 -12.35 -26.78 -51.44
N ALA A 6 -12.49 -26.23 -50.23
CA ALA A 6 -13.54 -25.28 -49.90
C ALA A 6 -12.91 -24.05 -49.25
N ILE A 7 -13.17 -22.92 -49.88
CA ILE A 7 -12.79 -21.55 -49.52
C ILE A 7 -14.01 -20.91 -48.81
N ILE A 8 -13.76 -19.84 -48.05
CA ILE A 8 -14.66 -18.70 -47.70
C ILE A 8 -15.44 -18.84 -46.38
N ALA A 9 -15.08 -18.02 -45.38
CA ALA A 9 -15.84 -16.81 -45.04
C ALA A 9 -15.17 -16.05 -43.88
N ALA A 10 -14.58 -14.90 -44.21
CA ALA A 10 -14.21 -13.86 -43.26
C ALA A 10 -15.47 -13.09 -42.86
N VAL A 11 -15.72 -12.94 -41.56
CA VAL A 11 -16.75 -12.03 -41.05
C VAL A 11 -16.11 -10.66 -40.83
N LEU A 12 -16.30 -9.77 -41.81
CA LEU A 12 -16.15 -8.33 -41.62
C LEU A 12 -17.29 -7.85 -40.71
N CYS A 13 -16.97 -7.34 -39.53
CA CYS A 13 -17.90 -6.50 -38.77
C CYS A 13 -17.73 -5.06 -39.25
N VAL A 14 -18.79 -4.57 -39.90
CA VAL A 14 -18.89 -3.24 -40.49
C VAL A 14 -18.96 -2.18 -39.39
N SER A 15 -18.18 -1.13 -39.61
CA SER A 15 -18.14 0.16 -38.96
C SER A 15 -19.50 0.87 -38.92
N GLN A 16 -19.88 1.41 -37.76
CA GLN A 16 -20.78 2.56 -37.68
C GLN A 16 -20.16 3.64 -36.80
N SER A 17 -19.73 4.70 -37.47
CA SER A 17 -19.42 6.00 -36.89
C SER A 17 -20.73 6.70 -36.52
N ILE A 18 -20.87 7.13 -35.28
CA ILE A 18 -21.85 8.15 -34.88
C ILE A 18 -21.05 9.32 -34.33
N ALA A 19 -21.20 10.47 -34.97
CA ALA A 19 -20.61 11.74 -34.56
C ALA A 19 -21.65 12.61 -33.85
N LEU A 20 -21.10 13.56 -33.07
CA LEU A 20 -21.65 14.81 -32.53
C LEU A 20 -22.25 14.77 -31.10
N PRO A 21 -22.23 15.89 -30.34
CA PRO A 21 -21.69 17.23 -30.64
C PRO A 21 -20.64 17.76 -29.65
N THR A 22 -20.00 18.84 -30.09
CA THR A 22 -19.11 19.76 -29.38
C THR A 22 -19.81 20.59 -28.31
N GLY A 23 -19.09 20.86 -27.22
CA GLY A 23 -19.29 22.05 -26.36
C GLY A 23 -19.80 21.73 -24.96
N TYR A 24 -18.98 22.02 -23.95
CA TYR A 24 -19.47 22.59 -22.69
C TYR A 24 -18.34 23.34 -21.98
N GLU A 25 -18.51 24.66 -21.89
CA GLU A 25 -17.76 25.56 -21.04
C GLU A 25 -17.88 25.19 -19.57
N GLY A 26 -16.87 25.60 -18.79
CA GLY A 26 -16.83 25.42 -17.35
C GLY A 26 -17.92 26.19 -16.60
N GLN A 27 -18.45 25.57 -15.55
CA GLN A 27 -19.13 26.28 -14.47
C GLN A 27 -18.75 25.69 -13.11
N LEU A 28 -18.51 26.62 -12.18
CA LEU A 28 -18.17 26.41 -10.79
C LEU A 28 -19.19 25.53 -10.05
N TYR A 29 -18.69 24.55 -9.31
CA TYR A 29 -19.50 23.72 -8.42
C TYR A 29 -19.89 24.52 -7.17
N LYS A 30 -21.15 24.97 -7.07
CA LYS A 30 -21.74 25.45 -5.82
C LYS A 30 -22.17 24.25 -4.98
N ARG A 31 -21.63 24.15 -3.76
CA ARG A 31 -22.04 23.19 -2.72
C ARG A 31 -23.52 23.36 -2.38
N THR A 32 -24.32 22.33 -2.59
CA THR A 32 -25.67 22.19 -2.00
C THR A 32 -25.63 21.14 -0.88
N LYS A 33 -26.35 21.45 0.21
CA LYS A 33 -26.37 20.73 1.50
C LYS A 33 -27.00 19.33 1.35
N PRO A 34 -26.59 18.34 2.17
CA PRO A 34 -27.21 17.01 2.14
C PRO A 34 -28.66 17.06 2.64
N LYS A 35 -29.56 16.43 1.88
CA LYS A 35 -30.97 16.23 2.25
C LYS A 35 -31.06 14.89 2.99
N VAL A 36 -31.44 14.94 4.27
CA VAL A 36 -31.69 13.76 5.11
C VAL A 36 -32.97 13.10 4.60
N VAL A 37 -32.87 11.84 4.17
CA VAL A 37 -34.02 10.99 3.82
C VAL A 37 -34.20 10.00 4.97
N THR A 38 -35.25 10.19 5.76
CA THR A 38 -35.72 9.23 6.76
C THR A 38 -36.49 8.12 6.07
N MET A 39 -35.97 6.90 6.08
CA MET A 39 -36.73 5.70 5.70
C MET A 39 -37.51 5.18 6.91
N THR A 40 -38.84 5.18 6.81
CA THR A 40 -39.72 4.48 7.76
C THR A 40 -39.78 3.00 7.40
N VAL A 41 -39.31 2.13 8.30
CA VAL A 41 -39.52 0.69 8.22
C VAL A 41 -40.85 0.38 8.91
N THR A 42 -41.84 -0.07 8.14
CA THR A 42 -43.06 -0.68 8.66
C THR A 42 -42.85 -2.18 8.77
N GLU A 43 -42.67 -2.69 9.98
CA GLU A 43 -42.86 -4.10 10.30
C GLU A 43 -43.98 -4.22 11.34
N GLY A 44 -45.02 -4.94 10.97
CA GLY A 44 -46.08 -5.36 11.88
C GLY A 44 -46.19 -6.88 11.81
N CYS A 45 -46.03 -7.53 12.96
CA CYS A 45 -46.94 -8.55 13.50
C CYS A 45 -46.49 -8.92 14.91
N GLY A 46 -47.49 -9.03 15.80
CA GLY A 46 -47.32 -8.93 17.24
C GLY A 46 -46.77 -10.17 17.93
N CYS A 47 -46.07 -9.91 19.03
CA CYS A 47 -46.05 -10.77 20.21
C CYS A 47 -46.20 -9.86 21.45
N PRO A 48 -47.05 -10.20 22.42
CA PRO A 48 -47.23 -9.40 23.62
C PRO A 48 -46.04 -9.61 24.58
N PRO A 49 -45.41 -8.57 25.13
CA PRO A 49 -44.42 -8.75 26.18
C PRO A 49 -45.13 -8.93 27.54
N THR A 50 -44.88 -10.08 28.14
CA THR A 50 -45.07 -10.36 29.57
C THR A 50 -44.29 -9.36 30.41
N SER A 51 -44.99 -8.62 31.25
CA SER A 51 -44.46 -7.68 32.23
C SER A 51 -43.86 -8.44 33.43
N ILE A 52 -42.54 -8.43 33.54
CA ILE A 52 -41.80 -8.83 34.75
C ILE A 52 -41.42 -7.54 35.51
N PRO A 53 -41.76 -7.39 36.80
CA PRO A 53 -41.33 -6.22 37.57
C PRO A 53 -39.83 -6.29 37.85
N VAL A 54 -39.06 -5.33 37.31
CA VAL A 54 -37.66 -5.12 37.69
C VAL A 54 -37.63 -4.40 39.03
N LEU A 55 -37.13 -5.10 40.05
CA LEU A 55 -36.88 -4.58 41.38
C LEU A 55 -35.71 -3.58 41.31
N ASN A 56 -35.97 -2.32 41.66
CA ASN A 56 -34.96 -1.27 41.78
C ASN A 56 -33.90 -1.67 42.81
N THR A 57 -32.68 -1.96 42.36
CA THR A 57 -31.50 -2.03 43.21
C THR A 57 -30.84 -0.66 43.34
N ILE A 58 -30.76 -0.22 44.58
CA ILE A 58 -30.14 1.00 45.10
C ILE A 58 -28.64 1.07 44.69
N PRO A 59 -28.12 2.22 44.21
CA PRO A 59 -26.68 2.39 44.02
C PRO A 59 -25.97 2.47 45.39
N PRO A 60 -24.81 1.81 45.59
CA PRO A 60 -24.05 1.99 46.82
C PRO A 60 -23.45 3.40 46.88
N ALA A 61 -23.54 3.98 48.07
CA ALA A 61 -23.07 5.31 48.41
C ALA A 61 -21.58 5.52 48.13
N THR A 62 -21.24 6.67 47.56
CA THR A 62 -19.86 7.19 47.48
C THR A 62 -19.38 7.58 48.88
N SER A 63 -18.51 6.75 49.46
CA SER A 63 -17.79 7.09 50.69
C SER A 63 -16.53 7.89 50.36
N SER A 64 -16.62 9.21 50.39
CA SER A 64 -15.47 10.12 50.37
C SER A 64 -14.88 10.25 51.77
N VAL A 65 -13.83 9.49 52.06
CA VAL A 65 -12.98 9.70 53.25
C VAL A 65 -11.78 10.54 52.81
N PRO A 66 -11.58 11.76 53.33
CA PRO A 66 -10.37 12.53 53.08
C PRO A 66 -9.18 11.92 53.85
N PRO A 67 -7.97 11.86 53.25
CA PRO A 67 -6.77 11.43 53.95
C PRO A 67 -6.36 12.44 55.05
N PRO A 68 -5.68 11.97 56.12
CA PRO A 68 -5.28 12.83 57.23
C PRO A 68 -4.21 13.84 56.80
N ALA A 69 -4.32 15.05 57.35
CA ALA A 69 -3.38 16.15 57.12
C ALA A 69 -1.97 15.77 57.60
N THR A 70 -1.03 15.63 56.67
CA THR A 70 0.40 15.50 56.97
C THR A 70 0.99 16.86 57.30
N SER A 71 1.41 17.01 58.55
CA SER A 71 2.22 18.10 59.07
C SER A 71 3.50 18.29 58.25
N THR A 72 3.60 19.37 57.50
CA THR A 72 4.80 19.77 56.77
C THR A 72 5.80 20.43 57.72
N VAL A 73 6.86 19.71 58.09
CA VAL A 73 8.09 20.32 58.60
C VAL A 73 8.87 20.85 57.39
N PRO A 74 9.23 22.15 57.32
CA PRO A 74 10.03 22.67 56.22
C PRO A 74 11.46 22.11 56.28
N PRO A 75 12.05 21.68 55.16
CA PRO A 75 13.46 21.27 55.13
C PRO A 75 14.38 22.48 55.37
N PRO A 76 15.58 22.27 55.95
CA PRO A 76 16.53 23.34 56.19
C PRO A 76 17.01 23.95 54.87
N ALA A 77 17.17 25.27 54.86
CA ALA A 77 17.63 26.03 53.70
C ALA A 77 19.01 25.54 53.24
N THR A 78 19.04 24.83 52.12
CA THR A 78 20.29 24.49 51.44
C THR A 78 20.79 25.73 50.71
N SER A 79 21.97 26.20 51.08
CA SER A 79 22.70 27.26 50.38
C SER A 79 22.87 26.89 48.90
N TYR A 80 22.28 27.69 48.02
CA TYR A 80 22.38 27.51 46.57
C TYR A 80 23.82 27.74 46.12
N VAL A 81 24.48 26.69 45.62
CA VAL A 81 25.74 26.79 44.89
C VAL A 81 25.37 26.90 43.40
N PRO A 82 25.71 28.01 42.71
CA PRO A 82 25.41 28.13 41.29
C PRO A 82 26.19 27.06 40.50
N PRO A 83 25.58 26.46 39.46
CA PRO A 83 26.29 25.51 38.62
C PRO A 83 27.46 26.19 37.90
N PRO A 84 28.58 25.49 37.67
CA PRO A 84 29.69 26.04 36.91
C PRO A 84 29.24 26.41 35.49
N ALA A 85 29.81 27.49 34.96
CA ALA A 85 29.49 28.02 33.64
C ALA A 85 29.61 26.92 32.57
N SER A 86 28.55 26.78 31.77
CA SER A 86 28.47 25.83 30.67
C SER A 86 29.57 26.12 29.64
N THR A 87 30.63 25.32 29.66
CA THR A 87 31.58 25.28 28.55
C THR A 87 30.88 24.59 27.40
N HIS A 88 30.40 25.38 26.44
CA HIS A 88 29.82 24.87 25.20
C HIS A 88 30.92 24.10 24.44
N VAL A 89 30.99 22.79 24.65
CA VAL A 89 31.79 21.90 23.83
C VAL A 89 31.09 21.84 22.47
N PRO A 90 31.74 22.27 21.37
CA PRO A 90 31.12 22.19 20.06
C PRO A 90 30.80 20.72 19.75
N PRO A 91 29.67 20.44 19.08
CA PRO A 91 29.35 19.08 18.67
C PRO A 91 30.49 18.52 17.81
N PRO A 92 30.79 17.22 17.90
CA PRO A 92 31.77 16.59 17.03
C PRO A 92 31.38 16.84 15.56
N PRO A 93 32.35 17.03 14.66
CA PRO A 93 32.06 17.17 13.24
C PRO A 93 31.25 15.96 12.76
N PRO A 94 30.30 16.15 11.82
CA PRO A 94 29.58 15.03 11.23
C PRO A 94 30.60 14.02 10.68
N PRO A 95 30.33 12.70 10.80
CA PRO A 95 31.23 11.69 10.26
C PRO A 95 31.47 12.03 8.79
N ALA A 96 32.75 12.11 8.41
CA ALA A 96 33.14 12.31 7.02
C ALA A 96 32.34 11.33 6.17
N THR A 97 31.65 11.82 5.15
CA THR A 97 30.99 11.00 4.14
C THR A 97 32.05 10.09 3.55
N THR A 98 32.16 8.88 4.10
CA THR A 98 33.04 7.85 3.57
C THR A 98 32.53 7.61 2.16
N HIS A 99 33.28 8.07 1.18
CA HIS A 99 33.05 7.79 -0.22
C HIS A 99 33.27 6.28 -0.36
N VAL A 100 32.19 5.51 -0.15
CA VAL A 100 32.20 4.07 -0.35
C VAL A 100 32.54 3.89 -1.83
N PRO A 101 33.70 3.28 -2.17
CA PRO A 101 34.06 3.09 -3.55
C PRO A 101 32.93 2.31 -4.25
N PRO A 102 32.54 2.71 -5.48
CA PRO A 102 31.48 2.02 -6.19
C PRO A 102 31.80 0.52 -6.28
N PRO A 103 30.79 -0.36 -6.12
CA PRO A 103 30.98 -1.78 -6.26
C PRO A 103 31.72 -2.10 -7.57
N PRO A 104 32.59 -3.12 -7.59
CA PRO A 104 33.26 -3.54 -8.82
C PRO A 104 32.25 -3.73 -9.96
N ALA A 105 32.56 -3.23 -11.16
CA ALA A 105 31.63 -3.19 -12.29
C ALA A 105 31.04 -4.56 -12.69
N ASN A 106 31.68 -5.67 -12.31
CA ASN A 106 31.20 -7.03 -12.54
C ASN A 106 30.02 -7.46 -11.65
N GLN A 107 29.60 -6.64 -10.69
CA GLN A 107 28.49 -6.93 -9.77
C GLN A 107 27.18 -6.21 -10.13
N CYS A 108 27.22 -5.29 -11.10
CA CYS A 108 26.09 -4.47 -11.49
C CYS A 108 25.64 -4.80 -12.91
N PRO A 109 24.37 -5.22 -13.11
CA PRO A 109 23.83 -5.38 -14.44
C PRO A 109 23.76 -4.05 -15.17
N GLU A 110 23.93 -4.11 -16.50
CA GLU A 110 23.83 -2.96 -17.39
C GLU A 110 22.51 -2.17 -17.16
N PRO A 111 22.58 -0.87 -16.82
CA PRO A 111 21.38 -0.06 -16.56
C PRO A 111 20.40 0.01 -17.74
N SER A 112 20.90 -0.15 -18.98
CA SER A 112 20.10 -0.14 -20.21
C SER A 112 19.15 -1.33 -20.34
N LYS A 113 19.40 -2.42 -19.61
CA LYS A 113 18.51 -3.59 -19.58
C LYS A 113 17.33 -3.44 -18.63
N SER A 114 17.34 -2.41 -17.79
CA SER A 114 16.26 -2.17 -16.84
C SER A 114 15.07 -1.46 -17.52
N VAL A 115 13.87 -1.90 -17.18
CA VAL A 115 12.58 -1.33 -17.63
C VAL A 115 11.84 -0.73 -16.45
N PHE A 116 10.85 0.13 -16.72
CA PHE A 116 10.01 0.66 -15.66
C PHE A 116 9.07 -0.41 -15.09
N LEU A 117 9.01 -0.48 -13.76
CA LEU A 117 7.91 -1.12 -13.03
C LEU A 117 6.75 -0.12 -12.96
N LEU A 118 5.72 -0.36 -13.75
CA LEU A 118 4.51 0.46 -13.78
C LEU A 118 3.66 0.16 -12.55
N ARG A 119 3.04 1.17 -11.96
CA ARG A 119 2.10 1.04 -10.83
C ARG A 119 0.71 1.48 -11.25
N GLY A 120 -0.29 0.68 -10.94
CA GLY A 120 -1.70 0.99 -11.16
C GLY A 120 -2.48 0.85 -9.86
N PHE A 121 -3.39 1.77 -9.60
CA PHE A 121 -4.25 1.76 -8.42
C PHE A 121 -5.73 1.74 -8.79
N LYS A 122 -6.51 0.89 -8.11
CA LYS A 122 -7.97 0.86 -8.22
C LYS A 122 -8.60 1.19 -6.87
N SER A 123 -9.25 2.34 -6.78
CA SER A 123 -9.88 2.80 -5.53
C SER A 123 -10.99 1.87 -5.03
N HIS A 124 -11.76 1.28 -5.94
CA HIS A 124 -12.77 0.29 -5.59
C HIS A 124 -12.13 -1.10 -5.49
N GLY A 125 -12.01 -1.62 -4.26
CA GLY A 125 -11.25 -2.84 -3.95
C GLY A 125 -9.84 -2.57 -3.43
N MET A 126 -9.41 -1.30 -3.40
CA MET A 126 -8.14 -0.83 -2.80
C MET A 126 -6.88 -1.54 -3.33
N ASP A 127 -6.89 -2.04 -4.57
CA ASP A 127 -5.80 -2.83 -5.12
C ASP A 127 -4.71 -2.00 -5.78
N HIS A 128 -3.46 -2.32 -5.47
CA HIS A 128 -2.30 -1.89 -6.24
C HIS A 128 -1.72 -3.08 -7.00
N PHE A 129 -1.53 -2.90 -8.30
CA PHE A 129 -0.78 -3.87 -9.11
C PHE A 129 0.39 -3.20 -9.83
N TYR A 130 1.40 -4.03 -10.06
CA TYR A 130 2.69 -3.68 -10.60
C TYR A 130 3.02 -4.59 -11.77
N THR A 131 3.48 -4.00 -12.86
CA THR A 131 3.82 -4.73 -14.08
C THR A 131 4.91 -4.04 -14.88
N THR A 132 5.72 -4.84 -15.58
CA THR A 132 6.66 -4.37 -16.62
C THR A 132 6.01 -4.35 -18.01
N ASN A 133 4.81 -4.91 -18.16
CA ASN A 133 4.08 -5.03 -19.42
C ASN A 133 3.16 -3.81 -19.64
N VAL A 134 3.51 -2.99 -20.63
CA VAL A 134 2.76 -1.78 -20.98
C VAL A 134 1.34 -2.12 -21.47
N GLN A 135 1.17 -3.20 -22.22
CA GLN A 135 -0.14 -3.64 -22.70
C GLN A 135 -1.03 -4.11 -21.55
N GLU A 136 -0.47 -4.79 -20.54
CA GLU A 136 -1.20 -5.15 -19.32
C GLU A 136 -1.70 -3.90 -18.59
N MET A 137 -0.81 -2.91 -18.38
CA MET A 137 -1.19 -1.64 -17.77
C MET A 137 -2.28 -0.91 -18.58
N ASN A 138 -2.16 -0.85 -19.90
CA ASN A 138 -3.17 -0.23 -20.76
C ASN A 138 -4.52 -0.94 -20.68
N ASN A 139 -4.53 -2.28 -20.62
CA ASN A 139 -5.75 -3.06 -20.44
C ASN A 139 -6.37 -2.81 -19.06
N ALA A 140 -5.56 -2.76 -17.99
CA ALA A 140 -6.04 -2.49 -16.65
C ALA A 140 -6.72 -1.11 -16.53
N VAL A 141 -6.11 -0.09 -17.13
CA VAL A 141 -6.67 1.27 -17.16
C VAL A 141 -7.94 1.34 -18.01
N SER A 142 -7.91 0.79 -19.22
CA SER A 142 -9.03 0.92 -20.17
C SER A 142 -10.24 0.04 -19.85
N LYS A 143 -10.05 -1.10 -19.17
CA LYS A 143 -11.10 -2.12 -19.00
C LYS A 143 -11.42 -2.44 -17.54
N LEU A 144 -10.46 -2.26 -16.62
CA LEU A 144 -10.59 -2.79 -15.25
C LEU A 144 -10.71 -1.69 -14.18
N GLY A 145 -10.69 -0.42 -14.59
CA GLY A 145 -10.90 0.75 -13.73
C GLY A 145 -9.67 1.19 -12.93
N TYR A 146 -8.47 0.72 -13.29
CA TYR A 146 -7.24 1.19 -12.68
C TYR A 146 -6.89 2.59 -13.17
N LYS A 147 -6.24 3.36 -12.30
CA LYS A 147 -5.52 4.58 -12.67
C LYS A 147 -4.04 4.26 -12.66
N LYS A 148 -3.37 4.53 -13.78
CA LYS A 148 -1.90 4.46 -13.83
C LYS A 148 -1.34 5.58 -12.96
N GLU A 149 -0.38 5.24 -12.12
CA GLU A 149 0.37 6.16 -11.28
C GLU A 149 1.80 6.39 -11.83
N SER A 150 2.64 7.08 -11.08
CA SER A 150 4.06 7.22 -11.41
C SER A 150 4.74 5.84 -11.49
N HIS A 151 5.84 5.76 -12.23
CA HIS A 151 6.68 4.57 -12.23
C HIS A 151 7.16 4.27 -10.80
N ALA A 152 7.00 3.03 -10.35
CA ALA A 152 7.38 2.64 -8.99
C ALA A 152 8.89 2.49 -8.85
N ALA A 153 9.54 1.96 -9.89
CA ALA A 153 10.98 1.68 -9.92
C ALA A 153 11.45 1.36 -11.35
N LYS A 154 12.75 1.11 -11.51
CA LYS A 154 13.29 0.33 -12.64
C LYS A 154 13.75 -1.05 -12.17
N VAL A 155 13.44 -2.07 -12.96
CA VAL A 155 13.64 -3.50 -12.66
C VAL A 155 14.07 -4.26 -13.92
N TYR A 156 14.47 -5.54 -13.80
CA TYR A 156 14.86 -6.36 -14.95
C TYR A 156 13.76 -7.38 -15.31
N THR A 157 13.49 -7.62 -16.60
CA THR A 157 12.51 -8.64 -17.03
C THR A 157 13.08 -10.05 -17.06
N HIS A 158 14.40 -10.18 -17.00
CA HIS A 158 15.13 -11.44 -17.00
C HIS A 158 16.14 -11.47 -15.86
N ALA A 159 16.61 -12.68 -15.53
CA ALA A 159 17.67 -12.85 -14.55
C ALA A 159 18.95 -12.15 -15.01
N GLU A 160 19.52 -11.37 -14.10
CA GLU A 160 20.76 -10.63 -14.28
C GLU A 160 21.65 -10.85 -13.05
N VAL A 161 22.92 -10.46 -13.14
CA VAL A 161 23.88 -10.63 -12.03
C VAL A 161 23.33 -10.03 -10.72
N ASN A 162 23.39 -10.80 -9.64
CA ASN A 162 22.92 -10.42 -8.30
C ASN A 162 21.42 -10.05 -8.18
N THR A 163 20.59 -10.46 -9.14
CA THR A 163 19.14 -10.32 -9.05
C THR A 163 18.45 -11.65 -8.72
N ILE A 164 17.30 -11.56 -8.05
CA ILE A 164 16.43 -12.67 -7.68
C ILE A 164 15.01 -12.39 -8.20
N PRO A 165 14.19 -13.42 -8.47
CA PRO A 165 12.84 -13.22 -8.98
C PRO A 165 11.95 -12.53 -7.94
N LEU A 166 11.15 -11.58 -8.40
CA LEU A 166 9.99 -11.03 -7.70
C LEU A 166 8.75 -11.73 -8.26
N HIS A 167 8.21 -12.68 -7.50
CA HIS A 167 7.01 -13.41 -7.85
C HIS A 167 5.78 -12.53 -7.66
N ARG A 168 4.79 -12.69 -8.54
CA ARG A 168 3.46 -12.08 -8.43
C ARG A 168 2.42 -13.18 -8.32
N VAL A 169 1.55 -13.05 -7.33
CA VAL A 169 0.40 -13.95 -7.15
C VAL A 169 -0.85 -13.11 -6.90
N PHE A 170 -2.01 -13.59 -7.34
CA PHE A 170 -3.27 -12.83 -7.28
C PHE A 170 -4.40 -13.61 -6.60
N ASN A 171 -5.13 -12.95 -5.70
CA ASN A 171 -6.34 -13.49 -5.10
C ASN A 171 -7.57 -12.69 -5.55
N GLY A 172 -8.38 -13.28 -6.44
CA GLY A 172 -9.59 -12.62 -6.96
C GLY A 172 -10.73 -12.43 -5.95
N HIS A 173 -10.73 -13.17 -4.82
CA HIS A 173 -11.71 -12.97 -3.74
C HIS A 173 -11.33 -11.83 -2.81
N ALA A 174 -10.03 -11.67 -2.54
CA ALA A 174 -9.51 -10.54 -1.77
C ALA A 174 -9.30 -9.28 -2.64
N ASN A 175 -9.23 -9.46 -3.97
CA ASN A 175 -8.82 -8.44 -4.93
C ASN A 175 -7.45 -7.85 -4.54
N ASP A 176 -6.46 -8.72 -4.38
CA ASP A 176 -5.10 -8.39 -3.90
C ASP A 176 -4.03 -9.02 -4.78
N HIS A 177 -3.12 -8.18 -5.28
CA HIS A 177 -1.85 -8.62 -5.84
C HIS A 177 -0.75 -8.63 -4.78
N PHE A 178 -0.15 -9.80 -4.61
CA PHE A 178 0.92 -10.02 -3.65
C PHE A 178 2.24 -10.29 -4.37
N TYR A 179 3.31 -9.62 -3.92
CA TYR A 179 4.63 -9.68 -4.52
C TYR A 179 5.68 -10.08 -3.48
N THR A 180 6.49 -11.09 -3.82
CA THR A 180 7.50 -11.59 -2.90
C THR A 180 8.70 -12.19 -3.62
N THR A 181 9.87 -12.02 -3.02
CA THR A 181 11.11 -12.70 -3.42
C THR A 181 11.29 -14.06 -2.72
N SER A 182 10.43 -14.38 -1.75
CA SER A 182 10.43 -15.65 -1.03
C SER A 182 9.56 -16.68 -1.73
N SER A 183 10.17 -17.75 -2.25
CA SER A 183 9.43 -18.88 -2.83
C SER A 183 8.49 -19.53 -1.81
N ASN A 184 8.91 -19.63 -0.55
CA ASN A 184 8.09 -20.22 0.52
C ASN A 184 6.84 -19.37 0.80
N GLU A 185 6.97 -18.04 0.75
CA GLU A 185 5.84 -17.14 0.97
C GLU A 185 4.85 -17.19 -0.20
N ARG A 186 5.36 -17.22 -1.43
CA ARG A 186 4.57 -17.48 -2.65
C ARG A 186 3.81 -18.80 -2.55
N ASP A 187 4.51 -19.89 -2.22
CA ASP A 187 3.93 -21.23 -2.16
C ASP A 187 2.88 -21.33 -1.05
N ASN A 188 3.12 -20.69 0.10
CA ASN A 188 2.12 -20.58 1.15
C ASN A 188 0.88 -19.79 0.67
N ALA A 189 1.06 -18.66 -0.02
CA ALA A 189 -0.06 -17.89 -0.55
C ALA A 189 -0.92 -18.71 -1.53
N ILE A 190 -0.27 -19.50 -2.40
CA ILE A 190 -0.95 -20.37 -3.36
C ILE A 190 -1.68 -21.53 -2.66
N HIS A 191 -0.97 -22.28 -1.82
CA HIS A 191 -1.49 -23.54 -1.29
C HIS A 191 -2.39 -23.38 -0.07
N LYS A 192 -2.31 -22.26 0.64
CA LYS A 192 -3.03 -22.04 1.91
C LYS A 192 -3.97 -20.86 1.88
N LEU A 193 -3.71 -19.83 1.07
CA LEU A 193 -4.43 -18.57 1.13
C LEU A 193 -5.28 -18.28 -0.13
N GLY A 194 -5.28 -19.19 -1.11
CA GLY A 194 -6.14 -19.11 -2.29
C GLY A 194 -5.66 -18.15 -3.38
N TYR A 195 -4.39 -17.74 -3.35
CA TYR A 195 -3.78 -16.98 -4.43
C TYR A 195 -3.49 -17.89 -5.63
N LYS A 196 -3.49 -17.31 -6.82
CA LYS A 196 -3.08 -17.95 -8.07
C LYS A 196 -1.71 -17.42 -8.46
N ASP A 197 -0.83 -18.32 -8.87
CA ASP A 197 0.47 -17.92 -9.40
C ASP A 197 0.31 -17.17 -10.72
N GLU A 198 0.91 -15.99 -10.82
CA GLU A 198 0.99 -15.20 -12.06
C GLU A 198 2.43 -15.14 -12.60
N GLY A 199 3.37 -15.85 -11.95
CA GLY A 199 4.75 -16.00 -12.39
C GLY A 199 5.68 -14.92 -11.86
N VAL A 200 6.79 -14.72 -12.57
CA VAL A 200 7.81 -13.73 -12.22
C VAL A 200 7.46 -12.39 -12.84
N ALA A 201 7.13 -11.40 -12.02
CA ALA A 201 6.81 -10.05 -12.49
C ALA A 201 8.05 -9.25 -12.90
N ALA A 202 9.17 -9.49 -12.20
CA ALA A 202 10.45 -8.84 -12.45
C ALA A 202 11.59 -9.59 -11.74
N HIS A 203 12.83 -9.17 -11.98
CA HIS A 203 14.01 -9.51 -11.19
C HIS A 203 14.55 -8.24 -10.52
N ILE A 204 14.85 -8.36 -9.22
CA ILE A 204 15.29 -7.25 -8.35
C ILE A 204 16.51 -7.69 -7.53
N PHE A 205 17.27 -6.75 -6.97
CA PHE A 205 18.45 -7.10 -6.18
C PHE A 205 18.07 -7.67 -4.81
N ALA A 206 18.79 -8.70 -4.37
CA ALA A 206 18.63 -9.29 -3.04
C ALA A 206 19.21 -8.40 -1.93
N THR A 207 20.25 -7.63 -2.25
CA THR A 207 20.98 -6.75 -1.32
C THR A 207 21.15 -5.37 -1.93
N GLN A 208 21.37 -4.36 -1.09
CA GLN A 208 21.56 -2.98 -1.54
C GLN A 208 22.92 -2.79 -2.24
N ILE A 209 22.93 -2.92 -3.57
CA ILE A 209 24.11 -2.73 -4.42
C ILE A 209 23.79 -1.81 -5.60
N CYS A 210 24.81 -1.33 -6.31
CA CYS A 210 24.62 -0.64 -7.60
C CYS A 210 23.72 0.60 -7.56
N GLY A 211 23.70 1.32 -6.42
CA GLY A 211 22.84 2.49 -6.24
C GLY A 211 21.35 2.17 -6.06
N SER A 212 21.01 0.89 -5.84
CA SER A 212 19.63 0.49 -5.56
C SER A 212 19.12 1.02 -4.22
N VAL A 213 17.80 1.14 -4.13
CA VAL A 213 17.04 1.61 -2.98
C VAL A 213 16.07 0.53 -2.52
N PRO A 214 15.69 0.49 -1.22
CA PRO A 214 14.74 -0.50 -0.73
C PRO A 214 13.36 -0.34 -1.38
N LEU A 215 12.75 -1.46 -1.77
CA LEU A 215 11.33 -1.55 -2.10
C LEU A 215 10.58 -1.96 -0.83
N HIS A 216 9.96 -0.99 -0.17
CA HIS A 216 9.18 -1.23 1.05
C HIS A 216 7.89 -1.98 0.72
N ARG A 217 7.57 -3.00 1.52
CA ARG A 217 6.29 -3.71 1.50
C ARG A 217 5.46 -3.33 2.72
N LEU A 218 4.19 -3.02 2.47
CA LEU A 218 3.22 -2.71 3.50
C LEU A 218 1.94 -3.49 3.26
N TYR A 219 1.22 -3.82 4.32
CA TYR A 219 -0.03 -4.57 4.26
C TYR A 219 -1.15 -3.90 5.06
N ASN A 220 -2.34 -3.80 4.48
CA ASN A 220 -3.53 -3.35 5.18
C ASN A 220 -4.49 -4.52 5.40
N ALA A 221 -4.65 -4.96 6.65
CA ALA A 221 -5.50 -6.10 7.00
C ALA A 221 -7.00 -5.85 6.76
N HIS A 222 -7.45 -4.59 6.88
CA HIS A 222 -8.86 -4.23 6.64
C HIS A 222 -9.21 -4.27 5.16
N GLY A 223 -8.36 -3.68 4.32
CA GLY A 223 -8.51 -3.67 2.87
C GLY A 223 -8.04 -4.98 2.20
N LYS A 224 -7.33 -5.84 2.94
CA LYS A 224 -6.63 -7.03 2.44
C LYS A 224 -5.74 -6.73 1.24
N ASN A 225 -5.07 -5.58 1.23
CA ASN A 225 -4.24 -5.15 0.10
C ASN A 225 -2.79 -4.92 0.51
N HIS A 226 -1.86 -5.30 -0.37
CA HIS A 226 -0.45 -4.96 -0.27
C HIS A 226 -0.10 -3.69 -1.03
N PHE A 227 0.89 -2.97 -0.52
CA PHE A 227 1.39 -1.74 -1.11
C PHE A 227 2.92 -1.74 -1.14
N TYR A 228 3.49 -1.35 -2.28
CA TYR A 228 4.93 -1.34 -2.52
C TYR A 228 5.40 0.02 -2.99
N THR A 229 6.45 0.55 -2.35
CA THR A 229 7.02 1.85 -2.71
C THR A 229 8.49 1.95 -2.33
N ILE A 230 9.24 2.73 -3.11
CA ILE A 230 10.60 3.14 -2.75
C ILE A 230 10.63 4.46 -1.95
N SER A 231 9.48 5.13 -1.85
CA SER A 231 9.35 6.41 -1.15
C SER A 231 9.07 6.17 0.32
N GLU A 232 10.05 6.47 1.17
CA GLU A 232 9.90 6.36 2.63
C GLU A 232 8.77 7.26 3.15
N SER A 233 8.57 8.44 2.54
CA SER A 233 7.45 9.34 2.87
C SER A 233 6.09 8.74 2.51
N GLU A 234 5.99 8.03 1.38
CA GLU A 234 4.76 7.36 0.97
C GLU A 234 4.46 6.15 1.86
N ALA A 235 5.49 5.39 2.22
CA ALA A 235 5.39 4.30 3.19
C ALA A 235 4.97 4.82 4.58
N ALA A 236 5.50 5.97 5.03
CA ALA A 236 5.13 6.57 6.31
C ALA A 236 3.68 7.08 6.30
N ASN A 237 3.25 7.68 5.19
CA ASN A 237 1.87 8.11 5.02
C ASN A 237 0.90 6.91 4.99
N ALA A 238 1.22 5.86 4.23
CA ALA A 238 0.42 4.64 4.22
C ALA A 238 0.34 4.00 5.61
N ALA A 239 1.44 3.96 6.35
CA ALA A 239 1.47 3.46 7.71
C ALA A 239 0.59 4.27 8.66
N HIS A 240 0.62 5.61 8.54
CA HIS A 240 -0.28 6.49 9.27
C HIS A 240 -1.76 6.23 8.93
N ASN A 241 -2.04 5.79 7.71
CA ASN A 241 -3.38 5.46 7.19
C ASN A 241 -3.75 3.97 7.32
N GLY A 242 -3.19 3.26 8.30
CA GLY A 242 -3.63 1.92 8.69
C GLY A 242 -2.95 0.76 7.95
N TYR A 243 -1.90 1.02 7.18
CA TYR A 243 -1.02 -0.05 6.71
C TYR A 243 0.00 -0.43 7.80
N THR A 244 0.38 -1.70 7.84
CA THR A 244 1.49 -2.22 8.64
C THR A 244 2.71 -2.38 7.74
N ARG A 245 3.88 -1.92 8.18
CA ARG A 245 5.14 -2.16 7.46
C ARG A 245 5.57 -3.60 7.65
N GLU A 246 5.80 -4.31 6.55
CA GLU A 246 6.25 -5.71 6.56
C GLU A 246 7.74 -5.85 6.24
N GLY A 247 8.41 -4.74 5.92
CA GLY A 247 9.85 -4.68 5.69
C GLY A 247 10.20 -4.34 4.25
N VAL A 248 11.34 -4.84 3.79
CA VAL A 248 11.89 -4.61 2.44
C VAL A 248 11.72 -5.89 1.63
N ALA A 249 10.97 -5.80 0.52
CA ALA A 249 10.77 -6.94 -0.38
C ALA A 249 12.02 -7.28 -1.22
N GLY A 250 12.86 -6.28 -1.44
CA GLY A 250 14.14 -6.35 -2.15
C GLY A 250 14.61 -4.95 -2.51
N PHE A 251 15.60 -4.83 -3.39
CA PHE A 251 16.19 -3.55 -3.78
C PHE A 251 16.06 -3.32 -5.29
N VAL A 252 15.72 -2.09 -5.67
CA VAL A 252 15.39 -1.71 -7.05
C VAL A 252 16.07 -0.40 -7.43
N HIS A 253 16.15 -0.11 -8.72
CA HIS A 253 16.67 1.18 -9.18
C HIS A 253 15.60 2.27 -9.08
N PRO A 254 15.95 3.50 -8.69
CA PRO A 254 15.03 4.63 -8.76
C PRO A 254 14.52 4.88 -10.19
N PRO A 255 13.24 5.27 -10.36
CA PRO A 255 12.69 5.71 -11.63
C PRO A 255 13.10 7.17 -11.86
N HIS A 256 14.25 7.39 -12.51
CA HIS A 256 14.69 8.74 -12.91
C HIS A 256 13.76 9.36 -13.96
#